data_AF-A0A7X9XBV7-F1
#
_entry.id   AF-A0A7X9XBV7-F1
#
_cell.length_a   1.000
_cell.length_b   1.000
_cell.length_c   1.000
_cell.angle_alpha   90.00
_cell.angle_beta   90.00
_cell.angle_gamma   90.00
#
_symmetry.space_group_name_H-M   'P 1'
#
loop_
_entity.id
_entity.type
_entity.pdbx_description
1 polymer ?
#
loop_
_entity_poly.entity_id
_entity_poly.type
_entity_poly.pdbx_seq_one_letter_code
_entity_poly.pdbx_strand_id
1 'polypeptide(L)'
;MNTSIQNSISSLPFDSKDLPNRIDDVLLENEITFAEKFDVITGMKNEFFDIIKGVEEISLKIITRHVFNKMRYQKISEVQKDKVLTERQKELKLQESLLDIYLLQNEIEEMIQEDLIQIEKINVDTQEYLTSTFRLGEEFLSKMNNKVSSMIR
;
A
#
# COMPACT_ATOMS: atom_id res chain seq x y z
N MET A 1 55.62 -50.41 13.11
CA MET A 1 55.09 -50.23 14.47
C MET A 1 54.49 -48.82 14.53
N ASN A 2 53.15 -48.71 14.43
CA ASN A 2 52.20 -48.44 15.54
C ASN A 2 52.49 -47.11 16.26
N THR A 3 51.58 -46.16 16.45
CA THR A 3 50.10 -46.24 16.50
C THR A 3 49.50 -44.84 16.58
N SER A 4 48.32 -44.67 15.96
CA SER A 4 47.16 -43.95 16.52
C SER A 4 47.21 -42.42 16.70
N ILE A 5 46.61 -41.73 15.74
CA ILE A 5 45.53 -40.78 16.08
C ILE A 5 44.26 -41.35 15.47
N GLN A 6 43.59 -42.21 16.25
CA GLN A 6 42.24 -42.66 15.98
C GLN A 6 41.27 -41.50 16.18
N ASN A 7 40.48 -41.24 15.15
CA ASN A 7 39.03 -41.08 15.20
C ASN A 7 38.44 -40.42 16.44
N SER A 8 38.19 -39.11 16.31
CA SER A 8 37.00 -38.49 16.91
C SER A 8 36.50 -37.35 16.03
N ILE A 9 36.33 -37.61 14.73
CA ILE A 9 35.24 -36.95 14.01
C ILE A 9 34.03 -37.77 14.38
N SER A 10 33.30 -37.27 15.38
CA SER A 10 31.99 -37.77 15.75
C SER A 10 31.18 -37.95 14.47
N SER A 11 30.91 -39.22 14.15
CA SER A 11 29.92 -39.63 13.20
C SER A 11 28.57 -39.04 13.61
N LEU A 12 28.25 -37.85 13.10
CA LEU A 12 26.88 -37.64 12.66
C LEU A 12 26.73 -38.58 11.47
N PRO A 13 25.83 -39.58 11.53
CA PRO A 13 25.55 -40.40 10.36
C PRO A 13 24.87 -39.46 9.37
N PHE A 14 25.65 -38.87 8.48
CA PHE A 14 25.13 -38.20 7.31
C PHE A 14 24.69 -39.34 6.39
N ASP A 15 23.47 -39.82 6.59
CA ASP A 15 22.91 -40.83 5.71
C ASP A 15 22.65 -40.17 4.36
N SER A 16 23.63 -40.30 3.47
CA SER A 16 23.59 -39.72 2.13
C SER A 16 22.42 -40.23 1.30
N LYS A 17 21.76 -41.32 1.74
CA LYS A 17 20.55 -41.86 1.12
C LYS A 17 19.30 -41.02 1.42
N ASP A 18 19.29 -40.28 2.54
CA ASP A 18 18.18 -39.41 2.95
C ASP A 18 18.39 -37.94 2.55
N LEU A 19 19.58 -37.60 2.06
CA LEU A 19 19.89 -36.26 1.55
C LEU A 19 18.95 -35.80 0.41
N PRO A 20 18.60 -36.64 -0.57
CA PRO A 20 17.60 -36.33 -1.60
C PRO A 20 16.25 -35.89 -1.01
N ASN A 21 15.69 -36.73 -0.14
CA ASN A 21 14.37 -36.52 0.46
C ASN A 21 14.35 -35.23 1.30
N ARG A 22 15.42 -34.99 2.08
CA ARG A 22 15.55 -33.76 2.87
C ARG A 22 15.66 -32.49 2.03
N ILE A 23 16.30 -32.57 0.87
CA ILE A 23 16.40 -31.41 -0.04
C ILE A 23 15.04 -31.14 -0.70
N ASP A 24 14.34 -32.19 -1.13
CA ASP A 24 12.98 -32.08 -1.69
C ASP A 24 11.99 -31.51 -0.65
N ASP A 25 12.05 -31.97 0.60
CA ASP A 25 11.22 -31.45 1.70
C ASP A 25 11.46 -29.96 1.95
N VAL A 26 12.72 -29.51 1.96
CA VAL A 26 13.08 -28.09 2.15
C VAL A 26 12.64 -27.23 0.96
N LEU A 27 12.74 -27.74 -0.26
CA LEU A 27 12.28 -27.03 -1.46
C LEU A 27 10.75 -26.88 -1.45
N LEU A 28 10.03 -27.95 -1.10
CA LEU A 28 8.58 -27.93 -0.99
C LEU A 28 8.10 -26.98 0.11
N GLU A 29 8.77 -26.98 1.27
CA GLU A 29 8.47 -26.04 2.38
C GLU A 29 8.66 -24.58 1.95
N ASN A 30 9.70 -24.29 1.15
CA ASN A 30 9.93 -22.95 0.61
C ASN A 30 8.90 -22.56 -0.46
N GLU A 31 8.48 -23.47 -1.33
CA GLU A 31 7.41 -23.23 -2.31
C GLU A 31 6.07 -22.93 -1.62
N ILE A 32 5.72 -23.69 -0.57
CA ILE A 32 4.51 -23.47 0.24
C ILE A 32 4.59 -22.13 0.97
N THR A 33 5.70 -21.86 1.67
CA THR A 33 5.90 -20.60 2.40
C THR A 33 5.84 -19.40 1.44
N PHE A 34 6.38 -19.53 0.24
CA PHE A 34 6.34 -18.48 -0.78
C PHE A 34 4.92 -18.20 -1.25
N ALA A 35 4.14 -19.24 -1.56
CA ALA A 35 2.74 -19.11 -1.95
C ALA A 35 1.88 -18.48 -0.83
N GLU A 36 2.09 -18.87 0.42
CA GLU A 36 1.39 -18.28 1.56
C GLU A 36 1.72 -16.79 1.74
N LYS A 37 2.98 -16.39 1.56
CA LYS A 37 3.39 -14.97 1.62
C LYS A 37 2.85 -14.18 0.42
N PHE A 38 2.80 -14.79 -0.75
CA PHE A 38 2.20 -14.21 -1.95
C PHE A 38 0.72 -13.90 -1.73
N ASP A 39 -0.05 -14.86 -1.19
CA ASP A 39 -1.48 -14.68 -0.92
C ASP A 39 -1.77 -13.59 0.11
N VAL A 40 -0.90 -13.41 1.12
CA VAL A 40 -1.04 -12.32 2.10
C VAL A 40 -0.80 -10.95 1.47
N ILE A 41 0.14 -10.85 0.54
CA ILE A 41 0.52 -9.56 -0.09
C ILE A 41 -0.42 -9.19 -1.25
N THR A 42 -0.87 -10.18 -2.01
CA THR A 42 -1.76 -9.99 -3.18
C THR A 42 -3.24 -10.16 -2.86
N GLY A 43 -3.57 -10.72 -1.70
CA GLY A 43 -4.94 -10.88 -1.25
C GLY A 43 -5.63 -9.54 -1.02
N MET A 44 -6.95 -9.50 -1.32
CA MET A 44 -7.86 -8.35 -1.23
C MET A 44 -7.97 -7.68 0.17
N LYS A 45 -7.12 -8.03 1.13
CA LYS A 45 -7.09 -7.48 2.51
C LYS A 45 -5.74 -6.86 2.86
N ASN A 46 -5.01 -6.33 1.89
CA ASN A 46 -3.81 -5.59 2.18
C ASN A 46 -4.23 -4.22 2.75
N GLU A 47 -4.33 -4.13 4.08
CA GLU A 47 -4.75 -2.94 4.83
C GLU A 47 -4.01 -1.67 4.38
N PHE A 48 -2.79 -1.82 3.85
CA PHE A 48 -1.99 -0.75 3.26
C PHE A 48 -2.72 0.00 2.13
N PHE A 49 -3.40 -0.71 1.24
CA PHE A 49 -4.14 -0.12 0.12
C PHE A 49 -5.53 0.37 0.52
N ASP A 50 -6.13 -0.22 1.56
CA ASP A 50 -7.42 0.21 2.11
C ASP A 50 -7.33 1.50 2.94
N ILE A 51 -6.18 1.75 3.59
CA ILE A 51 -5.91 2.99 4.33
C ILE A 51 -5.98 4.21 3.40
N ILE A 52 -5.48 4.08 2.17
CA ILE A 52 -5.50 5.13 1.15
C ILE A 52 -6.95 5.53 0.80
N LYS A 53 -7.81 4.55 0.54
CA LYS A 53 -9.25 4.77 0.28
C LYS A 53 -9.98 5.38 1.47
N GLY A 54 -9.58 5.02 2.69
CA GLY A 54 -10.14 5.62 3.91
C GLY A 54 -9.77 7.09 4.09
N VAL A 55 -8.53 7.47 3.74
CA VAL A 55 -8.06 8.86 3.80
C VAL A 55 -8.79 9.73 2.76
N GLU A 56 -9.06 9.20 1.58
CA GLU A 56 -9.83 9.86 0.51
C GLU A 56 -11.20 10.34 1.00
N GLU A 57 -12.02 9.42 1.52
CA GLU A 57 -13.38 9.76 1.95
C GLU A 57 -13.42 10.74 3.13
N ILE A 58 -12.52 10.57 4.09
CA ILE A 58 -12.49 11.37 5.31
C ILE A 58 -11.99 12.79 4.99
N SER A 59 -10.93 12.92 4.20
CA SER A 59 -10.32 14.21 3.89
C SER A 59 -11.27 15.08 3.08
N LEU A 60 -11.90 14.52 2.04
CA LEU A 60 -12.92 15.23 1.25
C LEU A 60 -14.09 15.66 2.13
N LYS A 61 -14.71 14.75 2.90
CA LYS A 61 -15.89 15.07 3.73
C LYS A 61 -15.58 16.10 4.82
N ILE A 62 -14.42 16.03 5.48
CA ILE A 62 -14.06 16.96 6.55
C ILE A 62 -13.73 18.34 5.98
N ILE A 63 -12.88 18.42 4.97
CA ILE A 63 -12.41 19.69 4.42
C ILE A 63 -13.57 20.45 3.77
N THR A 64 -14.28 19.81 2.82
CA THR A 64 -15.39 20.45 2.09
C THR A 64 -16.53 20.88 3.01
N ARG A 65 -16.90 20.04 3.99
CA ARG A 65 -18.08 20.28 4.81
C ARG A 65 -17.81 21.12 6.05
N HIS A 66 -16.69 20.95 6.75
CA HIS A 66 -16.45 21.72 7.98
C HIS A 66 -15.76 23.06 7.73
N VAL A 67 -14.73 23.08 6.90
CA VAL A 67 -13.91 24.29 6.72
C VAL A 67 -14.69 25.34 5.93
N PHE A 68 -15.21 24.98 4.75
CA PHE A 68 -15.89 25.95 3.90
C PHE A 68 -17.23 26.40 4.47
N ASN A 69 -17.99 25.54 5.16
CA ASN A 69 -19.20 25.99 5.85
C ASN A 69 -18.88 26.99 6.97
N LYS A 70 -17.82 26.75 7.75
CA LYS A 70 -17.37 27.71 8.77
C LYS A 70 -17.00 29.05 8.14
N MET A 71 -16.26 29.05 7.03
CA MET A 71 -15.89 30.27 6.29
C MET A 71 -17.13 31.01 5.77
N ARG A 72 -18.09 30.29 5.18
CA ARG A 72 -19.37 30.86 4.72
C ARG A 72 -20.11 31.53 5.87
N TYR A 73 -20.27 30.85 7.00
CA TYR A 73 -20.94 31.43 8.18
C TYR A 73 -20.20 32.63 8.76
N GLN A 74 -18.86 32.62 8.78
CA GLN A 74 -18.07 33.77 9.20
C GLN A 74 -18.31 34.97 8.29
N LYS A 75 -18.25 34.80 6.97
CA LYS A 75 -18.50 35.89 6.01
C LYS A 75 -19.93 36.40 6.05
N ILE A 76 -20.92 35.52 6.18
CA ILE A 76 -22.31 35.92 6.42
C ILE A 76 -22.41 36.79 7.68
N SER A 77 -21.78 36.36 8.79
CA SER A 77 -21.82 37.10 10.05
C SER A 77 -21.12 38.47 9.95
N GLU A 78 -19.96 38.54 9.29
CA GLU A 78 -19.21 39.78 9.06
C GLU A 78 -20.03 40.80 8.27
N VAL A 79 -20.65 40.38 7.16
CA VAL A 79 -21.45 41.26 6.30
C VAL A 79 -22.74 41.70 6.98
N GLN A 80 -23.41 40.82 7.72
CA GLN A 80 -24.65 41.17 8.42
C GLN A 80 -24.44 42.13 9.59
N LYS A 81 -23.32 42.02 10.30
CA LYS A 81 -22.97 42.91 11.42
C LYS A 81 -22.46 44.28 10.99
N ASP A 82 -22.13 44.44 9.70
CA ASP A 82 -21.68 45.71 9.14
C ASP A 82 -22.82 46.75 9.19
N LYS A 83 -22.64 47.81 9.97
CA LYS A 83 -23.63 48.89 10.15
C LYS A 83 -23.47 50.02 9.12
N VAL A 84 -22.40 50.00 8.33
CA VAL A 84 -22.07 51.05 7.37
C VAL A 84 -22.77 50.81 6.04
N LEU A 85 -22.93 49.55 5.65
CA LEU A 85 -23.52 49.17 4.37
C LEU A 85 -25.06 49.20 4.39
N THR A 86 -25.64 49.65 3.28
CA THR A 86 -27.08 49.45 3.00
C THR A 86 -27.38 47.97 2.76
N GLU A 87 -28.64 47.56 2.92
CA GLU A 87 -29.05 46.16 2.69
C GLU A 87 -28.71 45.66 1.27
N ARG A 88 -28.86 46.51 0.25
CA ARG A 88 -28.47 46.14 -1.12
C ARG A 88 -26.96 45.98 -1.29
N GLN A 89 -26.15 46.80 -0.62
CA GLN A 89 -24.69 46.65 -0.63
C GLN A 89 -24.24 45.40 0.15
N LYS A 90 -24.94 45.05 1.23
CA LYS A 90 -24.70 43.80 1.95
C LYS A 90 -24.98 42.59 1.08
N GLU A 91 -26.10 42.59 0.35
CA GLU A 91 -26.45 41.50 -0.56
C GLU A 91 -25.38 41.28 -1.63
N LEU A 92 -24.92 42.34 -2.29
CA LEU A 92 -23.86 42.26 -3.30
C LEU A 92 -22.54 41.75 -2.70
N LYS A 93 -22.11 42.32 -1.57
CA LYS A 93 -20.88 41.91 -0.88
C LYS A 93 -20.95 40.46 -0.41
N LEU A 94 -22.13 39.99 -0.01
CA LEU A 94 -22.36 38.62 0.38
C LEU A 94 -22.25 37.66 -0.81
N GLN A 95 -22.83 38.03 -1.95
CA GLN A 95 -22.74 37.25 -3.18
C GLN A 95 -21.28 37.10 -3.64
N GLU A 96 -20.52 38.20 -3.68
CA GLU A 96 -19.09 38.17 -4.01
C GLU A 96 -18.30 37.30 -3.01
N SER A 97 -18.47 37.53 -1.71
CA SER A 97 -17.72 36.79 -0.68
C SER A 97 -18.04 35.30 -0.68
N LEU A 98 -19.28 34.92 -0.97
CA LEU A 98 -19.66 33.51 -1.07
C LEU A 98 -19.13 32.88 -2.37
N LEU A 99 -19.16 33.61 -3.48
CA LEU A 99 -18.60 33.17 -4.76
C LEU A 99 -17.10 32.84 -4.61
N ASP A 100 -16.33 33.72 -3.97
CA ASP A 100 -14.90 33.50 -3.72
C ASP A 100 -14.66 32.21 -2.91
N ILE A 101 -15.52 31.95 -1.90
CA ILE A 101 -15.43 30.73 -1.10
C ILE A 101 -15.77 29.48 -1.93
N TYR A 102 -16.75 29.57 -2.84
CA TYR A 102 -17.10 28.45 -3.72
C TYR A 102 -15.99 28.17 -4.75
N LEU A 103 -15.38 29.21 -5.32
CA LEU A 103 -14.24 29.05 -6.23
C LEU A 103 -13.07 28.38 -5.52
N LEU A 104 -12.72 28.85 -4.32
CA LEU A 104 -11.68 28.22 -3.51
C LEU A 104 -12.02 26.77 -3.14
N GLN A 105 -13.29 26.48 -2.84
CA GLN A 105 -13.72 25.11 -2.57
C GLN A 105 -13.50 24.20 -3.78
N ASN A 106 -13.88 24.66 -4.98
CA ASN A 106 -13.67 23.89 -6.20
C ASN A 106 -12.19 23.65 -6.48
N GLU A 107 -11.33 24.67 -6.37
CA GLU A 107 -9.89 24.53 -6.58
C GLU A 107 -9.27 23.50 -5.62
N ILE A 108 -9.67 23.50 -4.35
CA ILE A 108 -9.20 22.53 -3.37
C ILE A 108 -9.75 21.12 -3.65
N GLU A 109 -11.02 21.01 -4.06
CA GLU A 109 -11.60 19.71 -4.45
C GLU A 109 -10.89 19.12 -5.67
N GLU A 110 -10.57 19.93 -6.68
CA GLU A 110 -9.80 19.52 -7.85
C GLU A 110 -8.39 19.05 -7.45
N MET A 111 -7.67 19.82 -6.63
CA MET A 111 -6.34 19.44 -6.14
C MET A 111 -6.36 18.11 -5.37
N ILE A 112 -7.36 17.91 -4.50
CA ILE A 112 -7.52 16.64 -3.77
C ILE A 112 -7.77 15.50 -4.75
N GLN A 113 -8.63 15.68 -5.76
CA GLN A 113 -8.90 14.66 -6.77
C GLN A 113 -7.65 14.32 -7.59
N GLU A 114 -6.87 15.30 -8.01
CA GLU A 114 -5.62 15.08 -8.75
C GLU A 114 -4.61 14.26 -7.93
N ASP A 115 -4.43 14.59 -6.65
CA ASP A 115 -3.54 13.86 -5.75
C ASP A 115 -4.04 12.43 -5.52
N LEU A 116 -5.35 12.22 -5.37
CA LEU A 116 -5.94 10.89 -5.20
C LEU A 116 -5.72 10.00 -6.43
N ILE A 117 -5.86 10.56 -7.63
CA ILE A 117 -5.55 9.84 -8.88
C ILE A 117 -4.08 9.41 -8.90
N GLN A 118 -3.16 10.28 -8.46
CA GLN A 118 -1.73 9.94 -8.39
C GLN A 118 -1.46 8.83 -7.37
N ILE A 119 -2.10 8.90 -6.20
CA ILE A 119 -1.93 7.89 -5.15
C ILE A 119 -2.50 6.54 -5.63
N GLU A 120 -3.66 6.51 -6.27
CA GLU A 120 -4.22 5.26 -6.82
C GLU A 120 -3.33 4.69 -7.93
N LYS A 121 -2.71 5.54 -8.75
CA LYS A 121 -1.72 5.08 -9.72
C LYS A 121 -0.52 4.43 -9.05
N ILE A 122 0.06 5.06 -8.03
CA ILE A 122 1.19 4.49 -7.27
C ILE A 122 0.80 3.15 -6.64
N ASN A 123 -0.43 3.05 -6.13
CA ASN A 123 -0.99 1.83 -5.56
C ASN A 123 -1.00 0.69 -6.61
N VAL A 124 -1.59 0.94 -7.78
CA VAL A 124 -1.61 -0.02 -8.90
C VAL A 124 -0.21 -0.40 -9.36
N ASP A 125 0.66 0.58 -9.59
CA ASP A 125 2.06 0.35 -10.02
C ASP A 125 2.82 -0.52 -9.00
N THR A 126 2.59 -0.29 -7.70
CA THR A 126 3.18 -1.08 -6.62
C THR A 126 2.65 -2.52 -6.61
N GLN A 127 1.34 -2.70 -6.80
CA GLN A 127 0.72 -4.02 -6.88
C GLN A 127 1.27 -4.83 -8.07
N GLU A 128 1.41 -4.20 -9.24
CA GLU A 128 2.00 -4.82 -10.43
C GLU A 128 3.47 -5.21 -10.20
N TYR A 129 4.26 -4.30 -9.62
CA TYR A 129 5.67 -4.55 -9.30
C TYR A 129 5.83 -5.74 -8.34
N LEU A 130 5.04 -5.79 -7.27
CA LEU A 130 5.06 -6.89 -6.31
C LEU A 130 4.70 -8.20 -7.03
N THR A 131 3.60 -8.22 -7.77
CA THR A 131 3.15 -9.41 -8.51
C THR A 131 4.24 -9.94 -9.46
N SER A 132 4.90 -9.05 -10.21
CA SER A 132 6.00 -9.42 -11.11
C SER A 132 7.20 -9.99 -10.33
N THR A 133 7.56 -9.37 -9.21
CA THR A 133 8.67 -9.82 -8.35
C THR A 133 8.40 -11.21 -7.80
N PHE A 134 7.16 -11.48 -7.37
CA PHE A 134 6.77 -12.79 -6.88
C PHE A 134 6.81 -13.86 -7.98
N ARG A 135 6.30 -13.57 -9.18
CA ARG A 135 6.39 -14.50 -10.31
C ARG A 135 7.84 -14.90 -10.63
N LEU A 136 8.77 -13.95 -10.56
CA LEU A 136 10.20 -14.23 -10.74
C LEU A 136 10.75 -15.15 -9.64
N GLY A 137 10.28 -14.99 -8.40
CA GLY A 137 10.59 -15.90 -7.28
C GLY A 137 10.08 -17.32 -7.51
N GLU A 138 8.84 -17.49 -7.99
CA GLU A 138 8.30 -18.81 -8.36
C GLU A 138 9.12 -19.47 -9.46
N GLU A 139 9.45 -18.72 -10.53
CA GLU A 139 10.30 -19.21 -11.61
C GLU A 139 11.69 -19.62 -11.10
N PHE A 140 12.26 -18.86 -10.17
CA PHE A 140 13.55 -19.16 -9.56
C PHE A 140 13.48 -20.45 -8.73
N LEU A 141 12.47 -20.60 -7.85
CA LEU A 141 12.25 -21.81 -7.07
C LEU A 141 12.06 -23.02 -7.98
N SER A 142 11.24 -22.91 -9.02
CA SER A 142 11.03 -23.96 -10.01
C SER A 142 12.33 -24.33 -10.75
N LYS A 143 13.14 -23.35 -11.14
CA LYS A 143 14.45 -23.61 -11.77
C LYS A 143 15.41 -24.31 -10.81
N MET A 144 15.45 -23.90 -9.55
CA MET A 144 16.25 -24.58 -8.53
C MET A 144 15.78 -26.02 -8.32
N ASN A 145 14.48 -26.23 -8.15
CA ASN A 145 13.89 -27.54 -7.93
C ASN A 145 14.22 -28.50 -9.09
N ASN A 146 14.01 -28.05 -10.34
CA ASN A 146 14.40 -28.81 -11.53
C ASN A 146 15.90 -29.12 -11.58
N LYS A 147 16.76 -28.16 -11.23
CA LYS A 147 18.22 -28.32 -11.26
C LYS A 147 18.70 -29.32 -10.21
N VAL A 148 18.18 -29.21 -8.99
CA VAL A 148 18.48 -30.11 -7.87
C VAL A 148 17.99 -31.52 -8.19
N SER A 149 16.74 -31.66 -8.63
CA SER A 149 16.16 -32.93 -9.09
C SER A 149 17.03 -33.60 -10.18
N SER A 150 17.60 -32.81 -11.10
CA SER A 150 18.46 -33.33 -12.18
C SER A 150 19.87 -33.75 -11.74
N MET A 151 20.35 -33.29 -10.57
CA MET A 151 21.67 -33.67 -10.03
C MET A 151 21.61 -34.88 -9.12
N ILE A 152 20.43 -35.12 -8.54
CA ILE A 152 20.21 -36.18 -7.55
C ILE A 152 19.69 -37.48 -8.20
N ARG A 153 19.05 -37.39 -9.38
CA ARG A 153 18.74 -38.53 -10.26
C ARG A 153 19.94 -38.92 -11.11
#